data_AF-A0A838VQN2-F1
#
_entry.id   AF-A0A838VQN2-F1
#
_cell.length_a   1.000
_cell.length_b   1.000
_cell.length_c   1.000
_cell.angle_alpha   90.00
_cell.angle_beta   90.00
_cell.angle_gamma   90.00
#
_symmetry.space_group_name_H-M   'P 1'
#
loop_
_entity.id
_entity.type
_entity.pdbx_description
1 polymer ?
#
loop_
_entity_poly.entity_id
_entity_poly.type
_entity_poly.pdbx_seq_one_letter_code
_entity_poly.pdbx_strand_id
1 'polypeptide(L)'
;MHLIGLAGSGKGTFARLLTDLIGADNIYSGTLEDWCSNRFESANAYRQRLVVFWDEDKQTGKLGKFLSLTGGDWIRAEEKGKKAFQYRYDGMVVVLSNLPIFTGDAASRIARRVITVPCNNSVPLGQRRDLNAEFTPELDAFTNHVLDLPDAHVTRVLMGLVDIPECTLEFWENRIRTDSIAAWINDWVIYDVLAETPIGSDKNEWEKGAPVMLYGSYCLHCKQSGTQPKASKNFSPDFLELCRSVLGWEVERKVTKTGKFIKGLRLRTDGDGNTPTHDYLLMERVKQQSEPSSVTGGDSSGDGSGDGSQARLDQGFSSGDESTVTLKENQELENLVLIAELNIEQEVDSHPSPSLNSLAELALDPSPSRVTPRVTDAPALGQPQESPALAQDLEAAQPALYSVTPNPALTPPELVKALKQQAVFGSASAPITVGAKVAHVDPYTVAYAYHGTVEIVTGDEARVRWAERHGKPNERETYRVSDLRRLSAT
;
A
#
# COMPACT_ATOMS: atom_id res chain seq x y z
N MET A 1 5.89 2.58 4.39
CA MET A 1 4.66 3.40 4.23
C MET A 1 4.05 3.13 2.85
N HIS A 2 2.72 3.14 2.75
CA HIS A 2 1.98 2.99 1.50
C HIS A 2 0.92 4.10 1.41
N LEU A 3 1.11 5.02 0.47
CA LEU A 3 0.19 6.12 0.17
C LEU A 3 -0.83 5.62 -0.86
N ILE A 4 -2.09 5.52 -0.45
CA ILE A 4 -3.19 5.05 -1.29
C ILE A 4 -4.28 6.10 -1.40
N GLY A 5 -4.96 6.20 -2.54
CA GLY A 5 -6.09 7.10 -2.73
C GLY A 5 -6.19 7.58 -4.17
N LEU A 6 -7.10 8.53 -4.46
CA LEU A 6 -7.40 8.93 -5.84
C LEU A 6 -6.25 9.70 -6.54
N ALA A 7 -6.33 9.83 -7.87
CA ALA A 7 -5.45 10.71 -8.61
C ALA A 7 -5.66 12.18 -8.18
N GLY A 8 -4.56 12.94 -8.06
CA GLY A 8 -4.62 14.36 -7.69
C GLY A 8 -4.85 14.66 -6.20
N SER A 9 -4.73 13.68 -5.30
CA SER A 9 -4.83 13.86 -3.85
C SER A 9 -3.52 14.17 -3.12
N GLY A 10 -2.52 14.71 -3.82
CA GLY A 10 -1.25 15.12 -3.22
C GLY A 10 -0.21 14.02 -2.96
N LYS A 11 -0.52 12.72 -3.14
CA LYS A 11 0.43 11.59 -2.96
C LYS A 11 1.83 11.87 -3.54
N GLY A 12 1.87 12.27 -4.81
CA GLY A 12 3.14 12.56 -5.52
C GLY A 12 3.82 13.84 -5.05
N THR A 13 3.08 14.83 -4.55
CA THR A 13 3.65 16.03 -3.90
C THR A 13 4.29 15.68 -2.58
N PHE A 14 3.62 14.87 -1.74
CA PHE A 14 4.17 14.40 -0.47
C PHE A 14 5.45 13.56 -0.67
N ALA A 15 5.46 12.66 -1.65
CA ALA A 15 6.67 11.90 -1.99
C ALA A 15 7.83 12.77 -2.51
N ARG A 16 7.53 13.90 -3.19
CA ARG A 16 8.56 14.91 -3.51
C ARG A 16 9.02 15.68 -2.29
N LEU A 17 8.13 16.08 -1.38
CA LEU A 17 8.54 16.71 -0.12
C LEU A 17 9.50 15.81 0.69
N LEU A 18 9.22 14.49 0.77
CA LEU A 18 10.15 13.52 1.35
C LEU A 18 11.48 13.43 0.59
N THR A 19 11.44 13.62 -0.74
CA THR A 19 12.62 13.64 -1.60
C THR A 19 13.49 14.87 -1.36
N ASP A 20 12.85 16.04 -1.21
CA ASP A 20 13.48 17.33 -0.99
C ASP A 20 14.11 17.38 0.42
N LEU A 21 13.42 16.85 1.45
CA LEU A 21 13.93 16.72 2.82
C LEU A 21 15.16 15.81 2.97
N ILE A 22 15.17 14.66 2.27
CA ILE A 22 16.24 13.65 2.39
C ILE A 22 17.40 13.96 1.43
N GLY A 23 17.14 14.73 0.37
CA GLY A 23 18.08 15.07 -0.70
C GLY A 23 18.20 13.95 -1.74
N ALA A 24 18.15 14.32 -3.01
CA ALA A 24 18.07 13.38 -4.14
C ALA A 24 19.22 12.34 -4.20
N ASP A 25 20.42 12.68 -3.69
CA ASP A 25 21.57 11.77 -3.66
C ASP A 25 21.42 10.60 -2.67
N ASN A 26 20.48 10.70 -1.72
CA ASN A 26 20.23 9.72 -0.65
C ASN A 26 19.00 8.82 -0.93
N ILE A 27 18.55 8.75 -2.19
CA ILE A 27 17.25 8.16 -2.56
C ILE A 27 17.40 7.22 -3.75
N TYR A 28 16.72 6.07 -3.67
CA TYR A 28 16.40 5.27 -4.85
C TYR A 28 14.93 5.46 -5.24
N SER A 29 14.70 5.63 -6.54
CA SER A 29 13.40 5.83 -7.15
C SER A 29 13.25 4.87 -8.32
N GLY A 30 12.18 4.09 -8.36
CA GLY A 30 11.94 3.10 -9.41
C GLY A 30 10.53 2.51 -9.36
N THR A 31 10.36 1.35 -10.00
CA THR A 31 9.12 0.54 -9.91
C THR A 31 9.35 -0.71 -9.07
N LEU A 32 8.28 -1.22 -8.46
CA LEU A 32 8.29 -2.45 -7.69
C LEU A 32 8.45 -3.69 -8.58
N GLU A 33 8.00 -3.61 -9.84
CA GLU A 33 8.26 -4.64 -10.85
C GLU A 33 9.75 -4.73 -11.19
N ASP A 34 10.42 -3.59 -11.45
CA ASP A 34 11.87 -3.55 -11.71
C ASP A 34 12.66 -4.05 -10.51
N TRP A 35 12.33 -3.56 -9.30
CA TRP A 35 12.94 -4.03 -8.06
C TRP A 35 12.86 -5.56 -7.92
N CYS A 36 11.68 -6.14 -8.18
CA CYS A 36 11.48 -7.58 -8.06
C CYS A 36 12.15 -8.37 -9.19
N SER A 37 12.06 -7.92 -10.44
CA SER A 37 12.53 -8.66 -11.62
C SER A 37 14.03 -8.50 -11.89
N ASN A 38 14.55 -7.26 -11.88
CA ASN A 38 15.91 -6.94 -12.29
C ASN A 38 16.92 -7.18 -11.14
N ARG A 39 18.02 -7.87 -11.44
CA ARG A 39 19.08 -8.22 -10.47
C ARG A 39 20.01 -7.06 -10.09
N PHE A 40 19.99 -5.97 -10.86
CA PHE A 40 20.87 -4.82 -10.65
C PHE A 40 20.22 -3.73 -9.78
N GLU A 41 18.88 -3.63 -9.74
CA GLU A 41 18.17 -2.58 -8.98
C GLU A 41 18.48 -2.59 -7.49
N SER A 42 18.70 -3.77 -6.91
CA SER A 42 19.05 -3.87 -5.49
C SER A 42 20.39 -3.22 -5.13
N ALA A 43 21.28 -2.95 -6.09
CA ALA A 43 22.47 -2.15 -5.85
C ALA A 43 22.17 -0.65 -5.73
N ASN A 44 21.15 -0.14 -6.42
CA ASN A 44 20.80 1.28 -6.45
C ASN A 44 20.30 1.80 -5.08
N ALA A 45 19.66 0.93 -4.29
CA ALA A 45 19.23 1.22 -2.92
C ALA A 45 20.32 1.03 -1.84
N TYR A 46 21.54 0.60 -2.20
CA TYR A 46 22.63 0.50 -1.24
C TYR A 46 23.05 1.89 -0.73
N ARG A 47 23.06 2.07 0.60
CA ARG A 47 23.31 3.34 1.32
C ARG A 47 22.25 4.44 1.14
N GLN A 48 21.12 4.15 0.49
CA GLN A 48 20.02 5.11 0.38
C GLN A 48 19.19 5.15 1.66
N ARG A 49 18.66 6.33 2.00
CA ARG A 49 17.77 6.57 3.15
C ARG A 49 16.29 6.42 2.81
N LEU A 50 15.92 6.60 1.54
CA LEU A 50 14.57 6.41 1.05
C LEU A 50 14.56 5.51 -0.20
N VAL A 51 13.57 4.63 -0.29
CA VAL A 51 13.18 3.94 -1.52
C VAL A 51 11.75 4.37 -1.87
N VAL A 52 11.55 4.93 -3.06
CA VAL A 52 10.23 5.35 -3.55
C VAL A 52 9.80 4.53 -4.75
N PHE A 53 8.63 3.91 -4.65
CA PHE A 53 7.94 3.21 -5.73
C PHE A 53 6.74 4.05 -6.20
N TRP A 54 6.77 4.51 -7.45
CA TRP A 54 5.87 5.53 -7.98
C TRP A 54 4.70 4.92 -8.78
N ASP A 55 3.48 5.32 -8.42
CA ASP A 55 2.22 5.01 -9.12
C ASP A 55 2.07 3.53 -9.48
N GLU A 56 2.26 2.68 -8.47
CA GLU A 56 2.23 1.23 -8.61
C GLU A 56 0.85 0.69 -8.95
N ASP A 57 0.82 -0.19 -9.94
CA ASP A 57 -0.31 -1.02 -10.31
C ASP A 57 -0.38 -2.31 -9.47
N LYS A 58 -1.46 -3.08 -9.66
CA LYS A 58 -1.65 -4.36 -8.95
C LYS A 58 -0.49 -5.34 -9.21
N GLN A 59 0.26 -5.66 -8.16
CA GLN A 59 1.45 -6.48 -8.26
C GLN A 59 1.13 -7.98 -8.24
N THR A 60 1.40 -8.66 -9.36
CA THR A 60 1.26 -10.12 -9.51
C THR A 60 2.61 -10.78 -9.73
N GLY A 61 3.32 -11.14 -8.65
CA GLY A 61 4.65 -11.73 -8.79
C GLY A 61 5.35 -12.13 -7.49
N LYS A 62 6.62 -12.51 -7.62
CA LYS A 62 7.47 -12.90 -6.48
C LYS A 62 8.02 -11.67 -5.78
N LEU A 63 7.28 -11.15 -4.79
CA LEU A 63 7.70 -10.02 -3.94
C LEU A 63 8.88 -10.32 -2.98
N GLY A 64 9.65 -11.39 -3.20
CA GLY A 64 10.70 -11.85 -2.27
C GLY A 64 11.72 -10.76 -1.92
N LYS A 65 12.24 -10.04 -2.92
CA LYS A 65 13.16 -8.91 -2.70
C LYS A 65 12.51 -7.74 -1.96
N PHE A 66 11.23 -7.46 -2.20
CA PHE A 66 10.49 -6.41 -1.50
C PHE A 66 10.25 -6.77 -0.03
N LEU A 67 9.97 -8.04 0.26
CA LEU A 67 9.84 -8.54 1.63
C LEU A 67 11.18 -8.49 2.38
N SER A 68 12.31 -8.69 1.69
CA SER A 68 13.65 -8.50 2.28
C SER A 68 13.98 -7.03 2.51
N LEU A 69 13.63 -6.15 1.56
CA LEU A 69 13.78 -4.69 1.68
C LEU A 69 13.00 -4.13 2.88
N THR A 70 11.73 -4.49 3.00
CA THR A 70 10.83 -4.04 4.08
C THR A 70 10.94 -4.86 5.37
N GLY A 71 11.65 -5.99 5.35
CA GLY A 71 11.84 -6.88 6.50
C GLY A 71 13.17 -6.70 7.24
N GLY A 72 14.08 -5.87 6.72
CA GLY A 72 15.44 -5.76 7.26
C GLY A 72 16.29 -7.01 7.08
N ASP A 73 15.97 -7.86 6.09
CA ASP A 73 16.76 -9.05 5.75
C ASP A 73 18.03 -8.66 4.96
N TRP A 74 18.92 -9.62 4.72
CA TRP A 74 20.06 -9.45 3.82
C TRP A 74 19.62 -9.43 2.35
N ILE A 75 19.91 -8.34 1.66
CA ILE A 75 19.64 -8.12 0.24
C ILE A 75 20.93 -8.38 -0.55
N ARG A 76 20.87 -9.25 -1.57
CA ARG A 76 21.95 -9.41 -2.55
C ARG A 76 21.90 -8.29 -3.58
N ALA A 77 23.01 -7.60 -3.77
CA ALA A 77 23.23 -6.58 -4.79
C ALA A 77 24.26 -7.04 -5.81
N GLU A 78 24.03 -6.67 -7.06
CA GLU A 78 24.97 -6.88 -8.17
C GLU A 78 25.16 -5.57 -8.91
N GLU A 79 26.40 -5.16 -9.12
CA GLU A 79 26.75 -4.05 -10.01
C GLU A 79 27.39 -4.61 -11.29
N LYS A 80 27.10 -4.01 -12.44
CA LYS A 80 27.60 -4.49 -13.74
C LYS A 80 29.13 -4.48 -13.76
N GLY A 81 29.73 -5.66 -13.91
CA GLY A 81 31.19 -5.82 -13.96
C GLY A 81 31.91 -5.81 -12.61
N LYS A 82 31.18 -5.79 -11.48
CA LYS A 82 31.76 -5.90 -10.13
C LYS A 82 31.32 -7.18 -9.43
N LYS A 83 31.99 -7.52 -8.32
CA LYS A 83 31.62 -8.65 -7.47
C LYS A 83 30.30 -8.36 -6.75
N ALA A 84 29.38 -9.33 -6.74
CA ALA A 84 28.16 -9.26 -5.94
C ALA A 84 28.47 -9.06 -4.45
N PHE A 85 27.64 -8.26 -3.77
CA PHE A 85 27.74 -8.01 -2.34
C PHE A 85 26.37 -8.18 -1.67
N GLN A 86 26.34 -8.05 -0.34
CA GLN A 86 25.12 -8.09 0.45
C GLN A 86 25.10 -6.91 1.43
N TYR A 87 23.91 -6.40 1.70
CA TYR A 87 23.67 -5.36 2.70
C TYR A 87 22.30 -5.60 3.36
N ARG A 88 22.06 -4.97 4.51
CA ARG A 88 20.73 -4.81 5.09
C ARG A 88 20.28 -3.39 4.81
N TYR A 89 19.03 -3.21 4.39
CA TYR A 89 18.46 -1.88 4.22
C TYR A 89 17.96 -1.34 5.56
N ASP A 90 18.36 -0.11 5.90
CA ASP A 90 18.06 0.59 7.15
C ASP A 90 17.27 1.90 6.94
N GLY A 91 16.81 2.15 5.71
CA GLY A 91 16.00 3.32 5.35
C GLY A 91 14.49 3.06 5.32
N MET A 92 13.73 4.05 4.85
CA MET A 92 12.27 3.99 4.71
C MET A 92 11.85 3.59 3.28
N VAL A 93 10.82 2.75 3.16
CA VAL A 93 10.20 2.41 1.88
C VAL A 93 8.84 3.11 1.76
N VAL A 94 8.64 3.85 0.68
CA VAL A 94 7.37 4.52 0.34
C VAL A 94 6.85 3.95 -0.97
N VAL A 95 5.60 3.46 -0.94
CA VAL A 95 4.86 2.99 -2.11
C VAL A 95 3.72 3.96 -2.38
N LEU A 96 3.53 4.38 -3.63
CA LEU A 96 2.39 5.18 -4.06
C LEU A 96 1.50 4.32 -4.96
N SER A 97 0.18 4.32 -4.75
CA SER A 97 -0.76 3.69 -5.69
C SER A 97 -2.15 4.32 -5.64
N ASN A 98 -2.98 4.01 -6.63
CA ASN A 98 -4.40 4.42 -6.63
C ASN A 98 -5.34 3.34 -6.05
N LEU A 99 -4.89 2.08 -6.01
CA LEU A 99 -5.62 0.89 -5.58
C LEU A 99 -4.68 -0.02 -4.74
N PRO A 100 -5.19 -0.99 -3.96
CA PRO A 100 -4.35 -1.83 -3.12
C PRO A 100 -3.61 -2.85 -4.01
N ILE A 101 -2.28 -2.67 -4.09
CA ILE A 101 -1.45 -3.42 -5.04
C ILE A 101 -1.13 -4.84 -4.57
N PHE A 102 -1.16 -5.07 -3.25
CA PHE A 102 -0.90 -6.37 -2.64
C PHE A 102 -2.20 -7.15 -2.50
N THR A 103 -2.24 -8.39 -3.01
CA THR A 103 -3.45 -9.24 -2.97
C THR A 103 -3.13 -10.68 -2.56
N GLY A 104 -4.10 -11.38 -1.98
CA GLY A 104 -3.92 -12.76 -1.49
C GLY A 104 -2.78 -12.89 -0.47
N ASP A 105 -1.99 -13.96 -0.56
CA ASP A 105 -0.90 -14.28 0.37
C ASP A 105 0.15 -13.16 0.49
N ALA A 106 0.33 -12.35 -0.56
CA ALA A 106 1.21 -11.19 -0.52
C ALA A 106 0.72 -10.14 0.49
N ALA A 107 -0.60 -9.92 0.57
CA ALA A 107 -1.20 -8.93 1.47
C ALA A 107 -1.01 -9.32 2.94
N SER A 108 -1.21 -10.59 3.33
CA SER A 108 -0.88 -11.07 4.70
C SER A 108 0.60 -10.85 5.03
N ARG A 109 1.50 -11.26 4.13
CA ARG A 109 2.96 -11.17 4.36
C ARG A 109 3.50 -9.74 4.45
N ILE A 110 2.75 -8.76 3.93
CA ILE A 110 3.12 -7.33 3.91
C ILE A 110 2.36 -6.52 4.97
N ALA A 111 1.18 -6.95 5.41
CA ALA A 111 0.35 -6.24 6.40
C ALA A 111 1.15 -5.75 7.63
N ARG A 112 1.95 -6.63 8.25
CA ARG A 112 2.82 -6.31 9.40
C ARG A 112 4.07 -5.47 9.10
N ARG A 113 4.21 -4.96 7.87
CA ARG A 113 5.34 -4.16 7.36
C ARG A 113 4.89 -2.88 6.66
N VAL A 114 3.59 -2.58 6.66
CA VAL A 114 3.01 -1.47 5.93
C VAL A 114 2.12 -0.63 6.85
N ILE A 115 2.36 0.67 6.83
CA ILE A 115 1.43 1.68 7.33
C ILE A 115 0.73 2.21 6.08
N THR A 116 -0.56 1.92 5.95
CA THR A 116 -1.40 2.39 4.84
C THR A 116 -1.95 3.76 5.21
N VAL A 117 -1.56 4.79 4.47
CA VAL A 117 -1.97 6.18 4.73
C VAL A 117 -2.98 6.59 3.65
N PRO A 118 -4.22 6.91 4.00
CA PRO A 118 -5.23 7.38 3.06
C PRO A 118 -4.88 8.77 2.51
N CYS A 119 -5.09 8.94 1.21
CA CYS A 119 -4.97 10.19 0.47
C CYS A 119 -6.26 10.39 -0.33
N ASN A 120 -7.38 10.55 0.39
CA ASN A 120 -8.72 10.50 -0.18
C ASN A 120 -9.25 11.87 -0.63
N ASN A 121 -8.60 12.96 -0.23
CA ASN A 121 -8.94 14.33 -0.60
C ASN A 121 -8.32 14.72 -1.96
N SER A 122 -9.03 14.49 -3.07
CA SER A 122 -8.57 14.92 -4.41
C SER A 122 -8.78 16.41 -4.65
N VAL A 123 -7.75 17.12 -5.14
CA VAL A 123 -7.82 18.55 -5.44
C VAL A 123 -8.30 18.78 -6.88
N PRO A 124 -9.41 19.53 -7.10
CA PRO A 124 -9.89 19.90 -8.43
C PRO A 124 -8.84 20.62 -9.25
N LEU A 125 -8.79 20.39 -10.57
CA LEU A 125 -7.74 20.93 -11.45
C LEU A 125 -7.54 22.45 -11.32
N GLY A 126 -8.62 23.23 -11.25
CA GLY A 126 -8.56 24.70 -11.11
C GLY A 126 -8.14 25.21 -9.73
N GLN A 127 -7.95 24.33 -8.74
CA GLN A 127 -7.48 24.66 -7.38
C GLN A 127 -6.07 24.10 -7.09
N ARG A 128 -5.44 23.43 -8.07
CA ARG A 128 -4.09 22.89 -7.90
C ARG A 128 -3.07 24.02 -7.92
N ARG A 129 -2.26 24.08 -6.85
CA ARG A 129 -1.16 25.02 -6.67
C ARG A 129 0.18 24.29 -6.83
N ASP A 130 1.24 25.02 -7.12
CA ASP A 130 2.60 24.47 -7.11
C ASP A 130 3.13 24.39 -5.68
N LEU A 131 2.65 23.39 -4.95
CA LEU A 131 3.03 23.17 -3.56
C LEU A 131 4.54 22.90 -3.39
N ASN A 132 5.24 22.38 -4.41
CA ASN A 132 6.70 22.20 -4.34
C ASN A 132 7.42 23.56 -4.28
N ALA A 133 6.99 24.52 -5.11
CA ALA A 133 7.49 25.90 -5.03
C ALA A 133 7.12 26.61 -3.72
N GLU A 134 5.91 26.36 -3.18
CA GLU A 134 5.48 26.92 -1.89
C GLU A 134 6.23 26.33 -0.68
N PHE A 135 6.58 25.03 -0.70
CA PHE A 135 7.32 24.39 0.40
C PHE A 135 8.82 24.70 0.40
N THR A 136 9.40 25.00 -0.77
CA THR A 136 10.84 25.28 -0.91
C THR A 136 11.39 26.31 0.10
N PRO A 137 10.78 27.50 0.31
CA PRO A 137 11.29 28.47 1.29
C PRO A 137 11.10 28.04 2.76
N GLU A 138 10.13 27.17 3.06
CA GLU A 138 9.82 26.71 4.42
C GLU A 138 10.57 25.42 4.79
N LEU A 139 11.28 24.81 3.84
CA LEU A 139 11.88 23.48 3.99
C LEU A 139 12.89 23.40 5.15
N ASP A 140 13.68 24.45 5.36
CA ASP A 140 14.65 24.53 6.46
C ASP A 140 13.95 24.53 7.83
N ALA A 141 12.89 25.34 7.97
CA ALA A 141 12.10 25.42 9.20
C ALA A 141 11.36 24.09 9.48
N PHE A 142 10.76 23.51 8.45
CA PHE A 142 10.09 22.21 8.55
C PHE A 142 11.06 21.07 8.86
N THR A 143 12.28 21.09 8.31
CA THR A 143 13.32 20.10 8.62
C THR A 143 13.70 20.15 10.10
N ASN A 144 13.93 21.34 10.66
CA ASN A 144 14.22 21.49 12.09
C ASN A 144 13.05 20.96 12.94
N HIS A 145 11.81 21.34 12.63
CA HIS A 145 10.64 20.85 13.34
C HIS A 145 10.49 19.32 13.32
N VAL A 146 10.79 18.67 12.18
CA VAL A 146 10.77 17.20 12.07
C VAL A 146 11.91 16.55 12.86
N LEU A 147 13.07 17.20 12.98
CA LEU A 147 14.21 16.73 13.79
C LEU A 147 14.01 16.96 15.29
N ASP A 148 13.17 17.91 15.70
CA ASP A 148 12.78 18.14 17.10
C ASP A 148 11.78 17.09 17.63
N LEU A 149 11.20 16.25 16.76
CA LEU A 149 10.29 15.17 17.16
C LEU A 149 11.04 14.08 17.96
N PRO A 150 10.58 13.72 19.18
CA PRO A 150 11.26 12.71 19.99
C PRO A 150 11.30 11.33 19.31
N ASP A 151 12.48 10.70 19.26
CA ASP A 151 12.68 9.33 18.73
C ASP A 151 11.69 8.30 19.30
N ALA A 152 11.33 8.43 20.59
CA ALA A 152 10.35 7.57 21.25
C ALA A 152 8.93 7.74 20.68
N HIS A 153 8.53 8.96 20.33
CA HIS A 153 7.25 9.23 19.66
C HIS A 153 7.26 8.64 18.25
N VAL A 154 8.29 8.95 17.46
CA VAL A 154 8.44 8.45 16.08
C VAL A 154 8.44 6.91 16.06
N THR A 155 9.19 6.27 16.98
CA THR A 155 9.24 4.80 17.11
C THR A 155 7.87 4.22 17.45
N ARG A 156 7.14 4.79 18.43
CA ARG A 156 5.80 4.32 18.81
C ARG A 156 4.81 4.41 17.65
N VAL A 157 4.80 5.52 16.91
CA VAL A 157 3.94 5.71 15.73
C VAL A 157 4.30 4.72 14.63
N LEU A 158 5.58 4.58 14.27
CA LEU A 158 6.02 3.69 13.20
C LEU A 158 5.89 2.19 13.53
N MET A 159 5.88 1.83 14.81
CA MET A 159 5.58 0.47 15.28
C MET A 159 4.08 0.16 15.38
N GLY A 160 3.20 1.14 15.14
CA GLY A 160 1.75 0.96 15.31
C GLY A 160 1.30 0.85 16.77
N LEU A 161 2.10 1.37 17.72
CA LEU A 161 1.73 1.46 19.15
C LEU A 161 0.86 2.69 19.46
N VAL A 162 0.56 3.49 18.43
CA VAL A 162 -0.41 4.59 18.45
C VAL A 162 -1.42 4.27 17.34
N ASP A 163 -2.70 4.12 17.68
CA ASP A 163 -3.76 3.94 16.68
C ASP A 163 -3.99 5.27 15.95
N ILE A 164 -4.01 5.22 14.61
CA ILE A 164 -4.38 6.33 13.74
C ILE A 164 -5.63 5.87 12.98
N PRO A 165 -6.84 6.23 13.43
CA PRO A 165 -8.08 5.62 12.95
C PRO A 165 -8.30 5.70 11.44
N GLU A 166 -7.83 6.75 10.76
CA GLU A 166 -7.91 6.87 9.31
C GLU A 166 -7.04 5.81 8.61
N CYS A 167 -5.83 5.57 9.11
CA CYS A 167 -4.93 4.53 8.62
C CYS A 167 -5.50 3.12 8.91
N THR A 168 -6.09 2.93 10.09
CA THR A 168 -6.72 1.66 10.50
C THR A 168 -7.99 1.36 9.68
N LEU A 169 -8.83 2.35 9.42
CA LEU A 169 -10.00 2.25 8.54
C LEU A 169 -9.60 1.93 7.10
N GLU A 170 -8.71 2.73 6.50
CA GLU A 170 -8.24 2.52 5.13
C GLU A 170 -7.54 1.15 4.99
N PHE A 171 -6.77 0.71 5.99
CA PHE A 171 -6.21 -0.65 6.01
C PHE A 171 -7.31 -1.72 5.98
N TRP A 172 -8.38 -1.58 6.77
CA TRP A 172 -9.48 -2.55 6.81
C TRP A 172 -10.30 -2.57 5.52
N GLU A 173 -10.65 -1.42 4.96
CA GLU A 173 -11.35 -1.32 3.66
C GLU A 173 -10.53 -1.95 2.53
N ASN A 174 -9.21 -1.72 2.52
CA ASN A 174 -8.30 -2.39 1.59
C ASN A 174 -8.21 -3.89 1.81
N ARG A 175 -8.35 -4.36 3.06
CA ARG A 175 -8.39 -5.79 3.36
C ARG A 175 -9.69 -6.44 2.86
N ILE A 176 -10.85 -5.82 3.10
CA ILE A 176 -12.16 -6.25 2.56
C ILE A 176 -12.08 -6.38 1.02
N ARG A 177 -11.51 -5.37 0.35
CA ARG A 177 -11.37 -5.34 -1.12
C ARG A 177 -10.44 -6.42 -1.69
N THR A 178 -9.55 -7.02 -0.90
CA THR A 178 -8.49 -7.93 -1.38
C THR A 178 -8.54 -9.35 -0.81
N ASP A 179 -9.27 -9.58 0.28
CA ASP A 179 -9.41 -10.87 0.96
C ASP A 179 -10.90 -11.20 1.16
N SER A 180 -11.39 -12.24 0.48
CA SER A 180 -12.81 -12.64 0.56
C SER A 180 -13.22 -13.10 1.96
N ILE A 181 -12.27 -13.53 2.81
CA ILE A 181 -12.59 -13.82 4.22
C ILE A 181 -12.86 -12.52 4.98
N ALA A 182 -12.11 -11.44 4.73
CA ALA A 182 -12.32 -10.15 5.41
C ALA A 182 -13.68 -9.53 5.06
N ALA A 183 -14.05 -9.57 3.78
CA ALA A 183 -15.38 -9.14 3.33
C ALA A 183 -16.51 -9.95 4.00
N TRP A 184 -16.40 -11.28 4.03
CA TRP A 184 -17.38 -12.13 4.69
C TRP A 184 -17.44 -11.91 6.22
N ILE A 185 -16.31 -11.68 6.89
CA ILE A 185 -16.29 -11.34 8.32
C ILE A 185 -17.05 -10.04 8.56
N ASN A 186 -16.69 -8.99 7.84
CA ASN A 186 -17.27 -7.65 8.02
C ASN A 186 -18.80 -7.69 7.95
N ASP A 187 -19.31 -8.38 6.94
CA ASP A 187 -20.73 -8.40 6.65
C ASP A 187 -21.48 -9.39 7.55
N TRP A 188 -20.96 -10.62 7.73
CA TRP A 188 -21.75 -11.77 8.20
C TRP A 188 -21.26 -12.42 9.50
N VAL A 189 -20.16 -11.95 10.11
CA VAL A 189 -19.64 -12.50 11.38
C VAL A 189 -19.71 -11.44 12.48
N ILE A 190 -20.21 -11.85 13.64
CA ILE A 190 -20.26 -11.04 14.86
C ILE A 190 -19.34 -11.66 15.89
N TYR A 191 -18.49 -10.84 16.51
CA TYR A 191 -17.69 -11.23 17.67
C TYR A 191 -18.60 -11.44 18.88
N ASP A 192 -18.54 -12.63 19.47
CA ASP A 192 -19.42 -13.04 20.56
C ASP A 192 -18.67 -14.06 21.43
N VAL A 193 -18.14 -13.59 22.56
CA VAL A 193 -17.26 -14.34 23.47
C VAL A 193 -17.89 -15.64 23.98
N LEU A 194 -19.23 -15.70 24.02
CA LEU A 194 -19.99 -16.86 24.54
C LEU A 194 -20.42 -17.83 23.43
N ALA A 195 -20.52 -17.37 22.18
CA ALA A 195 -20.93 -18.20 21.05
C ALA A 195 -19.87 -19.25 20.65
N GLU A 196 -20.36 -20.40 20.17
CA GLU A 196 -19.56 -21.46 19.56
C GLU A 196 -20.22 -21.92 18.26
N THR A 197 -19.56 -21.70 17.13
CA THR A 197 -20.13 -21.91 15.79
C THR A 197 -19.41 -23.04 15.03
N PRO A 198 -20.14 -23.98 14.39
CA PRO A 198 -19.52 -25.06 13.61
C PRO A 198 -18.79 -24.51 12.38
N ILE A 199 -17.58 -25.01 12.11
CA ILE A 199 -16.80 -24.61 10.93
C ILE A 199 -17.44 -25.14 9.65
N GLY A 200 -17.84 -26.41 9.64
CA GLY A 200 -18.34 -27.10 8.45
C GLY A 200 -17.28 -27.40 7.39
N SER A 201 -17.71 -28.05 6.31
CA SER A 201 -16.87 -28.35 5.13
C SER A 201 -17.67 -28.42 3.82
N ASP A 202 -18.99 -28.24 3.88
CA ASP A 202 -19.87 -28.26 2.71
C ASP A 202 -19.88 -26.88 2.05
N LYS A 203 -19.45 -26.82 0.78
CA LYS A 203 -19.47 -25.58 -0.02
C LYS A 203 -20.89 -25.18 -0.44
N ASN A 204 -21.81 -26.14 -0.45
CA ASN A 204 -23.17 -26.02 -0.95
C ASN A 204 -24.21 -26.15 0.18
N GLU A 205 -23.82 -25.90 1.43
CA GLU A 205 -24.74 -25.91 2.59
C GLU A 205 -25.99 -25.04 2.35
N TRP A 206 -25.79 -23.89 1.68
CA TRP A 206 -26.83 -22.94 1.30
C TRP A 206 -27.91 -23.49 0.34
N GLU A 207 -27.68 -24.64 -0.31
CA GLU A 207 -28.70 -25.34 -1.12
C GLU A 207 -29.77 -26.00 -0.23
N LYS A 208 -29.48 -26.19 1.06
CA LYS A 208 -30.35 -26.87 2.05
C LYS A 208 -31.13 -25.89 2.94
N GLY A 209 -30.84 -24.59 2.86
CA GLY A 209 -31.45 -23.55 3.70
C GLY A 209 -30.48 -22.41 4.00
N ALA A 210 -30.79 -21.60 5.02
CA ALA A 210 -29.84 -20.62 5.54
C ALA A 210 -28.62 -21.36 6.14
N PRO A 211 -27.37 -21.02 5.75
CA PRO A 211 -26.19 -21.70 6.24
C PRO A 211 -25.95 -21.38 7.73
N VAL A 212 -25.71 -22.43 8.52
CA VAL A 212 -25.42 -22.36 9.96
C VAL A 212 -23.94 -22.63 10.25
N MET A 213 -23.17 -23.16 9.30
CA MET A 213 -21.73 -23.35 9.43
C MET A 213 -20.93 -22.24 8.75
N LEU A 214 -19.78 -21.91 9.34
CA LEU A 214 -18.92 -20.81 8.90
C LEU A 214 -18.51 -20.96 7.43
N TYR A 215 -18.02 -22.14 7.03
CA TYR A 215 -17.53 -22.37 5.67
C TYR A 215 -18.66 -22.33 4.62
N GLY A 216 -19.87 -22.84 4.94
CA GLY A 216 -21.00 -22.79 4.01
C GLY A 216 -21.52 -21.37 3.82
N SER A 217 -21.57 -20.58 4.91
CA SER A 217 -21.93 -19.15 4.85
C SER A 217 -20.89 -18.33 4.08
N TYR A 218 -19.59 -18.56 4.30
CA TYR A 218 -18.48 -17.98 3.54
C TYR A 218 -18.59 -18.32 2.05
N CYS A 219 -18.88 -19.58 1.70
CA CYS A 219 -19.05 -19.98 0.30
C CYS A 219 -20.26 -19.30 -0.36
N LEU A 220 -21.35 -19.08 0.39
CA LEU A 220 -22.52 -18.34 -0.10
C LEU A 220 -22.21 -16.84 -0.28
N HIS A 221 -21.50 -16.21 0.67
CA HIS A 221 -21.06 -14.82 0.54
C HIS A 221 -20.17 -14.63 -0.68
N CYS A 222 -19.14 -15.47 -0.86
CA CYS A 222 -18.31 -15.48 -2.06
C CYS A 222 -19.14 -15.58 -3.35
N LYS A 223 -20.14 -16.47 -3.39
CA LYS A 223 -21.05 -16.62 -4.53
C LYS A 223 -21.88 -15.36 -4.79
N GLN A 224 -22.38 -14.69 -3.74
CA GLN A 224 -23.18 -13.47 -3.87
C GLN A 224 -22.33 -12.25 -4.27
N SER A 225 -21.09 -12.18 -3.77
CA SER A 225 -20.12 -11.11 -4.04
C SER A 225 -19.28 -11.35 -5.32
N GLY A 226 -19.54 -12.42 -6.06
CA GLY A 226 -18.81 -12.76 -7.29
C GLY A 226 -17.35 -13.20 -7.10
N THR A 227 -16.91 -13.48 -5.88
CA THR A 227 -15.54 -13.91 -5.57
C THR A 227 -15.41 -15.44 -5.50
N GLN A 228 -14.21 -15.96 -5.71
CA GLN A 228 -13.96 -17.40 -5.57
C GLN A 228 -13.62 -17.73 -4.10
N PRO A 229 -14.31 -18.69 -3.46
CA PRO A 229 -14.01 -19.08 -2.10
C PRO A 229 -12.71 -19.90 -2.03
N LYS A 230 -11.90 -19.64 -1.00
CA LYS A 230 -10.75 -20.46 -0.63
C LYS A 230 -11.19 -21.88 -0.29
N ALA A 231 -10.32 -22.86 -0.52
CA ALA A 231 -10.61 -24.25 -0.16
C ALA A 231 -10.76 -24.41 1.37
N SER A 232 -11.68 -25.28 1.82
CA SER A 232 -11.96 -25.58 3.24
C SER A 232 -10.72 -25.81 4.11
N LYS A 233 -9.66 -26.42 3.55
CA LYS A 233 -8.37 -26.64 4.26
C LYS A 233 -7.63 -25.35 4.62
N ASN A 234 -7.72 -24.32 3.78
CA ASN A 234 -7.05 -23.03 3.95
C ASN A 234 -7.97 -22.00 4.62
N PHE A 235 -9.30 -22.16 4.48
CA PHE A 235 -10.27 -21.28 5.12
C PHE A 235 -10.05 -21.13 6.63
N SER A 236 -9.98 -22.23 7.39
CA SER A 236 -9.89 -22.11 8.86
C SER A 236 -8.56 -21.52 9.37
N PRO A 237 -7.37 -21.87 8.84
CA PRO A 237 -6.12 -21.18 9.17
C PRO A 237 -6.19 -19.68 8.89
N ASP A 238 -6.52 -19.28 7.67
CA ASP A 238 -6.55 -17.88 7.23
C ASP A 238 -7.58 -17.06 8.02
N PHE A 239 -8.73 -17.65 8.33
CA PHE A 239 -9.79 -17.05 9.15
C PHE A 239 -9.31 -16.77 10.59
N LEU A 240 -8.65 -17.75 11.22
CA LEU A 240 -8.12 -17.59 12.58
C LEU A 240 -6.94 -16.62 12.61
N GLU A 241 -6.10 -16.59 11.57
CA GLU A 241 -5.03 -15.58 11.42
C GLU A 241 -5.62 -14.17 11.38
N LEU A 242 -6.68 -13.96 10.59
CA LEU A 242 -7.32 -12.65 10.42
C LEU A 242 -8.03 -12.18 11.70
N CYS A 243 -8.79 -13.06 12.35
CA CYS A 243 -9.45 -12.74 13.62
C CYS A 243 -8.45 -12.32 14.70
N ARG A 244 -7.33 -13.04 14.84
CA ARG A 244 -6.37 -12.80 15.93
C ARG A 244 -5.38 -11.68 15.61
N SER A 245 -4.79 -11.69 14.42
CA SER A 245 -3.65 -10.82 14.07
C SER A 245 -4.07 -9.44 13.57
N VAL A 246 -5.33 -9.28 13.13
CA VAL A 246 -5.85 -8.01 12.58
C VAL A 246 -6.99 -7.47 13.43
N LEU A 247 -7.98 -8.30 13.77
CA LEU A 247 -9.16 -7.84 14.52
C LEU A 247 -8.99 -7.89 16.05
N GLY A 248 -7.92 -8.52 16.55
CA GLY A 248 -7.67 -8.69 17.99
C GLY A 248 -8.68 -9.58 18.71
N TRP A 249 -9.46 -10.39 17.98
CA TRP A 249 -10.52 -11.22 18.55
C TRP A 249 -9.98 -12.51 19.19
N GLU A 250 -10.40 -12.78 20.44
CA GLU A 250 -10.01 -13.97 21.20
C GLU A 250 -10.80 -15.21 20.76
N VAL A 251 -10.48 -15.71 19.55
CA VAL A 251 -11.17 -16.86 18.96
C VAL A 251 -10.43 -18.17 19.21
N GLU A 252 -11.14 -19.20 19.66
CA GLU A 252 -10.59 -20.51 19.99
C GLU A 252 -11.14 -21.60 19.06
N ARG A 253 -10.25 -22.34 18.37
CA ARG A 253 -10.65 -23.49 17.56
C ARG A 253 -10.75 -24.75 18.42
N LYS A 254 -11.95 -25.32 18.50
CA LYS A 254 -12.22 -26.58 19.21
C LYS A 254 -12.45 -27.73 18.25
N VAL A 255 -12.07 -28.93 18.69
CA VAL A 255 -12.33 -30.19 18.00
C VAL A 255 -12.98 -31.14 18.99
N THR A 256 -14.18 -31.60 18.65
CA THR A 256 -15.00 -32.49 19.49
C THR A 256 -15.27 -33.81 18.76
N LYS A 257 -15.96 -34.74 19.42
CA LYS A 257 -16.43 -35.97 18.76
C LYS A 257 -17.48 -35.71 17.67
N THR A 258 -18.15 -34.56 17.71
CA THR A 258 -19.26 -34.20 16.80
C THR A 258 -18.83 -33.29 15.65
N GLY A 259 -17.69 -32.61 15.74
CA GLY A 259 -17.22 -31.73 14.67
C GLY A 259 -16.05 -30.83 15.05
N LYS A 260 -15.86 -29.78 14.24
CA LYS A 260 -14.89 -28.71 14.48
C LYS A 260 -15.65 -27.41 14.62
N PHE A 261 -15.33 -26.65 15.65
CA PHE A 261 -16.04 -25.45 16.07
C PHE A 261 -15.05 -24.31 16.30
N ILE A 262 -15.54 -23.08 16.27
CA ILE A 262 -14.79 -21.91 16.73
C ILE A 262 -15.65 -21.19 17.78
N LYS A 263 -15.07 -21.00 18.97
CA LYS A 263 -15.63 -20.20 20.06
C LYS A 263 -15.19 -18.75 19.91
N GLY A 264 -16.03 -17.81 20.31
CA GLY A 264 -15.76 -16.37 20.31
C GLY A 264 -16.45 -15.61 19.16
N LEU A 265 -17.31 -16.27 18.38
CA LEU A 265 -18.01 -15.65 17.26
C LEU A 265 -19.25 -16.43 16.85
N ARG A 266 -20.17 -15.72 16.17
CA ARG A 266 -21.36 -16.28 15.52
C ARG A 266 -21.61 -15.66 14.16
N LEU A 267 -22.46 -16.32 13.38
CA LEU A 267 -23.03 -15.75 12.17
C LEU A 267 -24.06 -14.68 12.52
N ARG A 268 -24.12 -13.63 11.71
CA ARG A 268 -25.16 -12.61 11.71
C ARG A 268 -26.49 -13.22 11.28
N THR A 269 -27.56 -12.82 11.94
CA THR A 269 -28.95 -13.23 11.70
C THR A 269 -29.81 -12.00 11.40
N ASP A 270 -31.04 -12.19 10.94
CA ASP A 270 -31.97 -11.10 10.62
C ASP A 270 -32.32 -10.22 11.84
N GLY A 271 -32.12 -10.73 13.07
CA GLY A 271 -32.31 -9.96 14.31
C GLY A 271 -31.15 -9.03 14.67
N ASP A 272 -29.99 -9.15 14.01
CA ASP A 272 -28.77 -8.40 14.33
C ASP A 272 -28.64 -7.08 13.55
N GLY A 273 -29.77 -6.49 13.12
CA GLY A 273 -29.78 -5.23 12.37
C GLY A 273 -29.16 -4.04 13.10
N ASN A 274 -29.17 -4.08 14.44
CA ASN A 274 -28.59 -3.03 15.30
C ASN A 274 -27.10 -3.28 15.64
N THR A 275 -26.52 -4.41 15.24
CA THR A 275 -25.09 -4.68 15.48
C THR A 275 -24.28 -4.11 14.31
N PRO A 276 -23.47 -3.05 14.48
CA PRO A 276 -22.70 -2.49 13.38
C PRO A 276 -21.70 -3.49 12.79
N THR A 277 -21.27 -3.23 11.56
CA THR A 277 -20.15 -3.92 10.91
C THR A 277 -18.82 -3.31 11.38
N HIS A 278 -17.69 -3.99 11.15
CA HIS A 278 -16.41 -3.53 11.71
C HIS A 278 -15.89 -2.25 11.02
N ASP A 279 -16.07 -2.14 9.70
CA ASP A 279 -15.85 -0.89 8.95
C ASP A 279 -16.67 0.29 9.48
N TYR A 280 -17.94 0.07 9.84
CA TYR A 280 -18.80 1.11 10.42
C TYR A 280 -18.27 1.59 11.78
N LEU A 281 -17.84 0.69 12.66
CA LEU A 281 -17.23 1.03 13.94
C LEU A 281 -15.93 1.83 13.78
N LEU A 282 -15.12 1.50 12.77
CA LEU A 282 -13.91 2.27 12.43
C LEU A 282 -14.28 3.65 11.84
N MET A 283 -15.32 3.73 11.01
CA MET A 283 -15.83 4.99 10.45
C MET A 283 -16.38 5.93 11.55
N GLU A 284 -17.07 5.40 12.56
CA GLU A 284 -17.51 6.19 13.71
C GLU A 284 -16.34 6.71 14.55
N ARG A 285 -15.30 5.88 14.76
CA ARG A 285 -14.07 6.30 15.47
C ARG A 285 -13.39 7.49 14.78
N VAL A 286 -13.27 7.47 13.45
CA VAL A 286 -12.72 8.59 12.67
C VAL A 286 -13.57 9.86 12.86
N LYS A 287 -14.90 9.76 12.76
CA LYS A 287 -15.81 10.91 12.96
C LYS A 287 -15.65 11.52 14.36
N GLN A 288 -15.58 10.69 15.40
CA GLN A 288 -15.45 11.13 16.80
C GLN A 288 -14.13 11.89 17.07
N GLN A 289 -13.07 11.65 16.31
CA GLN A 289 -11.83 12.42 16.43
C GLN A 289 -11.84 13.73 15.61
N SER A 290 -12.65 13.80 14.54
CA SER A 290 -12.76 15.00 13.70
C SER A 290 -13.65 16.11 14.29
N GLU A 291 -14.52 15.77 15.24
CA GLU A 291 -15.33 16.72 16.00
C GLU A 291 -14.53 17.23 17.22
N PRO A 292 -14.18 18.53 17.31
CA PRO A 292 -13.51 19.06 18.50
C PRO A 292 -14.45 18.96 19.70
N SER A 293 -13.92 18.45 20.82
CA SER A 293 -14.65 18.20 22.07
C SER A 293 -15.55 19.37 22.47
N SER A 294 -16.85 19.28 22.13
CA SER A 294 -17.83 20.23 22.60
C SER A 294 -18.01 20.04 24.10
N VAL A 295 -17.44 20.97 24.86
CA VAL A 295 -17.58 21.02 26.31
C VAL A 295 -19.06 20.91 26.66
N THR A 296 -19.39 19.96 27.53
CA THR A 296 -20.74 19.74 28.08
C THR A 296 -21.16 20.92 28.95
N GLY A 297 -21.54 22.02 28.30
CA GLY A 297 -22.03 23.27 28.88
C GLY A 297 -23.53 23.46 28.66
N GLY A 298 -24.33 22.45 29.00
CA GLY A 298 -25.79 22.52 28.95
C GLY A 298 -26.39 22.64 30.34
N ASP A 299 -26.56 23.86 30.85
CA ASP A 299 -27.66 24.26 31.74
C ASP A 299 -27.56 25.74 32.14
N SER A 300 -28.29 26.62 31.43
CA SER A 300 -29.23 27.59 32.03
C SER A 300 -29.62 28.71 31.06
N SER A 301 -30.93 28.94 30.96
CA SER A 301 -31.59 30.24 30.77
C SER A 301 -31.15 31.12 29.60
N GLY A 302 -31.95 31.09 28.53
CA GLY A 302 -31.97 32.18 27.54
C GLY A 302 -32.99 33.26 27.91
N ASP A 303 -32.53 34.49 28.10
CA ASP A 303 -33.31 35.72 27.99
C ASP A 303 -32.40 36.91 27.60
N GLY A 304 -32.97 37.98 27.03
CA GLY A 304 -32.24 39.22 26.71
C GLY A 304 -32.19 39.59 25.22
N SER A 305 -32.80 40.73 24.88
CA SER A 305 -32.77 41.35 23.54
C SER A 305 -31.71 42.46 23.45
N GLY A 306 -31.23 42.75 22.24
CA GLY A 306 -30.41 43.92 21.90
C GLY A 306 -29.73 43.69 20.54
N ASP A 307 -30.14 44.37 19.47
CA ASP A 307 -29.41 45.52 18.88
C ASP A 307 -27.86 45.38 18.88
N GLY A 308 -27.13 45.51 17.77
CA GLY A 308 -27.41 46.14 16.50
C GLY A 308 -26.40 47.26 16.24
N SER A 309 -25.23 46.97 15.65
CA SER A 309 -24.43 47.88 14.80
C SER A 309 -22.98 47.42 14.54
N GLN A 310 -22.61 47.43 13.26
CA GLN A 310 -21.34 47.92 12.68
C GLN A 310 -19.99 47.21 13.01
N ALA A 311 -19.27 46.91 11.92
CA ALA A 311 -17.85 46.58 11.95
C ALA A 311 -16.98 47.83 12.15
N ARG A 312 -15.78 47.66 12.71
CA ARG A 312 -14.69 48.64 12.58
C ARG A 312 -13.32 47.98 12.42
N LEU A 313 -12.50 48.62 11.59
CA LEU A 313 -11.11 48.27 11.30
C LEU A 313 -10.15 48.85 12.36
N ASP A 314 -8.99 48.21 12.45
CA ASP A 314 -7.66 48.70 12.86
C ASP A 314 -7.53 49.61 14.09
N GLN A 315 -6.91 49.10 15.16
CA GLN A 315 -5.48 49.33 15.48
C GLN A 315 -5.16 48.84 16.91
N GLY A 316 -3.98 48.22 17.10
CA GLY A 316 -3.43 48.00 18.45
C GLY A 316 -2.54 46.76 18.58
N PHE A 317 -1.23 46.93 18.40
CA PHE A 317 -0.25 45.96 18.90
C PHE A 317 -0.29 45.99 20.44
N SER A 318 -0.51 44.85 21.09
CA SER A 318 -0.29 44.67 22.53
C SER A 318 0.23 43.26 22.81
N SER A 319 1.32 43.18 23.56
CA SER A 319 1.97 41.94 23.99
C SER A 319 1.15 41.24 25.08
N GLY A 320 1.03 39.90 24.99
CA GLY A 320 0.52 39.09 26.10
C GLY A 320 0.12 37.66 25.72
N ASP A 321 0.83 36.69 26.29
CA ASP A 321 0.38 35.32 26.65
C ASP A 321 -0.12 34.36 25.55
N GLU A 322 0.82 33.79 24.79
CA GLU A 322 0.66 32.50 24.10
C GLU A 322 1.65 31.49 24.69
N SER A 323 1.32 30.92 25.87
CA SER A 323 2.18 29.96 26.59
C SER A 323 1.42 28.90 27.40
N THR A 324 0.09 28.89 27.34
CA THR A 324 -0.78 28.05 28.18
C THR A 324 -1.30 26.79 27.48
N VAL A 325 -1.16 26.67 26.16
CA VAL A 325 -1.59 25.49 25.38
C VAL A 325 -0.50 24.42 25.40
N THR A 326 0.73 24.76 25.01
CA THR A 326 1.88 23.84 24.98
C THR A 326 2.27 23.27 26.35
N LEU A 327 2.03 24.01 27.45
CA LEU A 327 2.23 23.48 28.80
C LEU A 327 1.18 22.41 29.19
N LYS A 328 -0.06 22.50 28.70
CA LYS A 328 -1.10 21.51 29.00
C LYS A 328 -0.88 20.20 28.26
N GLU A 329 -0.58 20.28 26.96
CA GLU A 329 -0.29 19.08 26.15
C GLU A 329 0.95 18.33 26.69
N ASN A 330 2.00 19.06 27.07
CA ASN A 330 3.17 18.45 27.70
C ASN A 330 2.85 17.83 29.08
N GLN A 331 2.00 18.45 29.90
CA GLN A 331 1.56 17.86 31.18
C GLN A 331 0.65 16.64 31.01
N GLU A 332 -0.19 16.59 29.99
CA GLU A 332 -0.98 15.38 29.66
C GLU A 332 -0.06 14.25 29.17
N LEU A 333 0.97 14.57 28.37
CA LEU A 333 1.98 13.60 27.93
C LEU A 333 2.83 13.05 29.08
N GLU A 334 3.29 13.89 30.01
CA GLU A 334 4.02 13.44 31.21
C GLU A 334 3.16 12.55 32.11
N ASN A 335 1.88 12.88 32.31
CA ASN A 335 0.95 12.05 33.07
C ASN A 335 0.69 10.68 32.39
N LEU A 336 0.60 10.63 31.05
CA LEU A 336 0.45 9.39 30.31
C LEU A 336 1.70 8.48 30.39
N VAL A 337 2.91 9.07 30.48
CA VAL A 337 4.14 8.32 30.75
C VAL A 337 4.11 7.73 32.15
N LEU A 338 3.73 8.52 33.18
CA LEU A 338 3.62 8.03 34.56
C LEU A 338 2.62 6.87 34.71
N ILE A 339 1.47 6.94 34.04
CA ILE A 339 0.46 5.87 34.05
C ILE A 339 0.99 4.59 33.38
N ALA A 340 1.77 4.71 32.32
CA ALA A 340 2.39 3.57 31.66
C ALA A 340 3.46 2.89 32.54
N GLU A 341 4.27 3.66 33.27
CA GLU A 341 5.26 3.12 34.21
C GLU A 341 4.59 2.42 35.41
N LEU A 342 3.54 3.01 35.99
CA LEU A 342 2.79 2.42 37.10
C LEU A 342 2.08 1.11 36.74
N ASN A 343 1.58 0.98 35.50
CA ASN A 343 0.94 -0.26 35.03
C ASN A 343 1.93 -1.42 34.82
N ILE A 344 3.24 -1.16 34.71
CA ILE A 344 4.25 -2.22 34.58
C ILE A 344 4.57 -2.88 35.94
N GLU A 345 4.30 -2.21 37.06
CA GLU A 345 4.62 -2.72 38.41
C GLU A 345 3.46 -3.45 39.12
N GLN A 346 2.25 -3.53 38.55
CA GLN A 346 1.06 -4.07 39.25
C GLN A 346 0.51 -5.43 38.76
N GLU A 347 1.07 -6.08 37.72
CA GLU A 347 0.61 -7.41 37.29
C GLU A 347 1.16 -8.58 38.15
N VAL A 348 0.92 -8.56 39.47
CA VAL A 348 0.99 -9.76 40.34
C VAL A 348 -0.06 -9.69 41.47
N ASP A 349 -1.32 -10.06 41.21
CA ASP A 349 -2.03 -11.12 41.96
C ASP A 349 -3.50 -11.37 41.50
N SER A 350 -4.11 -12.43 42.02
CA SER A 350 -5.31 -13.12 41.48
C SER A 350 -6.72 -12.66 41.96
N HIS A 351 -7.71 -12.73 41.03
CA HIS A 351 -9.16 -13.12 41.13
C HIS A 351 -10.05 -12.79 42.37
N PRO A 352 -11.42 -12.84 42.30
CA PRO A 352 -12.37 -12.94 41.16
C PRO A 352 -13.54 -11.89 41.20
N SER A 353 -14.48 -12.01 40.24
CA SER A 353 -15.65 -11.15 39.99
C SER A 353 -16.76 -11.15 41.08
N PRO A 354 -17.67 -10.15 41.02
CA PRO A 354 -19.11 -10.46 41.04
C PRO A 354 -19.93 -9.76 39.94
N SER A 355 -21.25 -9.99 39.94
CA SER A 355 -22.19 -9.87 38.82
C SER A 355 -23.35 -8.88 39.03
N LEU A 356 -24.04 -8.52 37.94
CA LEU A 356 -25.52 -8.43 37.74
C LEU A 356 -26.01 -7.16 37.00
N ASN A 357 -26.97 -7.37 36.08
CA ASN A 357 -28.13 -6.52 35.73
C ASN A 357 -27.89 -5.08 35.21
N SER A 358 -28.77 -4.42 34.44
CA SER A 358 -29.93 -4.78 33.59
C SER A 358 -30.46 -3.47 32.94
N LEU A 359 -31.26 -3.56 31.84
CA LEU A 359 -32.10 -2.47 31.28
C LEU A 359 -31.33 -1.32 30.58
N ALA A 360 -31.86 -0.61 29.58
CA ALA A 360 -33.13 -0.72 28.83
C ALA A 360 -32.96 -0.25 27.35
N GLU A 361 -33.96 -0.56 26.53
CA GLU A 361 -34.09 -0.10 25.13
C GLU A 361 -34.28 1.42 25.01
N LEU A 362 -33.74 2.00 23.93
CA LEU A 362 -34.30 3.18 23.27
C LEU A 362 -34.27 2.93 21.75
N ALA A 363 -35.44 2.96 21.12
CA ALA A 363 -35.62 2.65 19.69
C ALA A 363 -35.69 3.93 18.85
N LEU A 364 -35.06 3.92 17.67
CA LEU A 364 -35.26 4.88 16.58
C LEU A 364 -35.19 4.17 15.20
N ASP A 365 -35.65 4.87 14.16
CA ASP A 365 -36.31 4.30 12.97
C ASP A 365 -35.48 3.45 11.97
N PRO A 366 -36.15 2.58 11.18
CA PRO A 366 -35.51 1.63 10.27
C PRO A 366 -35.19 2.20 8.87
N SER A 367 -34.22 1.57 8.20
CA SER A 367 -33.90 1.77 6.77
C SER A 367 -33.51 0.43 6.10
N PRO A 368 -33.57 0.34 4.76
CA PRO A 368 -34.46 -0.65 4.14
C PRO A 368 -33.89 -2.06 3.92
N SER A 369 -34.79 -3.05 4.00
CA SER A 369 -34.49 -4.46 3.80
C SER A 369 -34.26 -4.86 2.33
N ARG A 370 -33.61 -6.02 2.19
CA ARG A 370 -33.14 -6.67 0.97
C ARG A 370 -34.21 -6.92 -0.11
N VAL A 371 -33.96 -6.46 -1.34
CA VAL A 371 -34.71 -6.88 -2.55
C VAL A 371 -34.35 -8.33 -2.92
N THR A 372 -35.35 -9.15 -3.24
CA THR A 372 -35.17 -10.52 -3.75
C THR A 372 -35.93 -10.71 -5.07
N PRO A 373 -35.29 -11.22 -6.14
CA PRO A 373 -35.97 -11.73 -7.32
C PRO A 373 -36.24 -13.23 -7.20
N ARG A 374 -37.44 -13.68 -7.63
CA ARG A 374 -37.80 -15.09 -7.73
C ARG A 374 -37.14 -15.77 -8.96
N VAL A 375 -36.92 -17.07 -8.83
CA VAL A 375 -36.46 -17.96 -9.91
C VAL A 375 -37.66 -18.51 -10.70
N THR A 376 -37.52 -18.61 -12.03
CA THR A 376 -38.35 -19.48 -12.89
C THR A 376 -37.51 -20.08 -14.02
N ASP A 377 -37.39 -21.41 -13.99
CA ASP A 377 -37.17 -22.42 -15.04
C ASP A 377 -36.29 -22.20 -16.30
N ALA A 378 -35.56 -23.27 -16.63
CA ALA A 378 -34.74 -23.45 -17.83
C ALA A 378 -35.53 -24.10 -18.99
N PRO A 379 -34.89 -24.31 -20.16
CA PRO A 379 -34.54 -25.71 -20.48
C PRO A 379 -33.13 -25.90 -21.10
N ALA A 380 -32.75 -27.17 -21.29
CA ALA A 380 -31.37 -27.64 -21.52
C ALA A 380 -31.05 -28.05 -22.98
N LEU A 381 -29.74 -28.25 -23.26
CA LEU A 381 -29.05 -29.04 -24.32
C LEU A 381 -27.54 -28.72 -24.20
N GLY A 382 -26.52 -29.58 -24.34
CA GLY A 382 -26.37 -31.04 -24.46
C GLY A 382 -24.85 -31.40 -24.36
N GLN A 383 -24.48 -32.65 -24.07
CA GLN A 383 -23.06 -33.09 -23.96
C GLN A 383 -22.40 -33.36 -25.33
N PRO A 384 -21.06 -33.47 -25.43
CA PRO A 384 -20.47 -34.82 -25.50
C PRO A 384 -19.04 -35.04 -24.91
N GLN A 385 -18.88 -36.24 -24.32
CA GLN A 385 -17.76 -37.22 -24.39
C GLN A 385 -16.26 -36.88 -24.09
N GLU A 386 -15.66 -37.76 -23.27
CA GLU A 386 -14.22 -38.07 -23.18
C GLU A 386 -13.82 -39.07 -24.32
N SER A 387 -12.61 -39.66 -24.49
CA SER A 387 -11.28 -39.74 -23.81
C SER A 387 -10.30 -40.45 -24.82
N PRO A 388 -9.05 -40.86 -24.51
CA PRO A 388 -8.07 -40.48 -23.47
C PRO A 388 -6.66 -40.18 -24.05
N ALA A 389 -5.63 -39.99 -23.21
CA ALA A 389 -4.22 -39.88 -23.60
C ALA A 389 -3.41 -41.17 -23.30
N LEU A 390 -2.31 -41.40 -24.04
CA LEU A 390 -1.33 -42.47 -23.80
C LEU A 390 0.08 -41.90 -23.62
N ALA A 391 0.90 -42.55 -22.78
CA ALA A 391 2.23 -42.08 -22.39
C ALA A 391 3.37 -42.57 -23.31
N GLN A 392 4.55 -41.93 -23.23
CA GLN A 392 5.85 -42.57 -23.44
C GLN A 392 7.01 -41.78 -22.83
N ASP A 393 8.02 -42.51 -22.35
CA ASP A 393 9.20 -42.04 -21.61
C ASP A 393 10.30 -41.44 -22.50
N LEU A 394 11.24 -40.69 -21.91
CA LEU A 394 12.66 -40.64 -22.33
C LEU A 394 13.58 -39.92 -21.32
N GLU A 395 14.23 -40.74 -20.49
CA GLU A 395 15.67 -40.81 -20.12
C GLU A 395 16.58 -39.56 -19.92
N ALA A 396 17.73 -39.78 -19.27
CA ALA A 396 18.50 -38.79 -18.54
C ALA A 396 19.77 -38.27 -19.25
N ALA A 397 20.23 -37.07 -18.84
CA ALA A 397 21.64 -36.65 -18.95
C ALA A 397 22.00 -35.57 -17.91
N GLN A 398 23.08 -35.80 -17.14
CA GLN A 398 23.83 -34.74 -16.45
C GLN A 398 24.99 -34.27 -17.35
N PRO A 399 25.58 -33.09 -17.07
CA PRO A 399 27.04 -33.13 -16.91
C PRO A 399 27.66 -32.21 -15.84
N ALA A 400 28.66 -32.77 -15.17
CA ALA A 400 29.98 -32.23 -14.82
C ALA A 400 30.14 -30.88 -14.06
N LEU A 401 30.79 -31.00 -12.90
CA LEU A 401 31.52 -29.94 -12.20
C LEU A 401 32.82 -29.56 -12.95
N TYR A 402 33.18 -28.27 -12.93
CA TYR A 402 34.56 -27.81 -13.16
C TYR A 402 34.98 -26.78 -12.12
N SER A 403 36.14 -27.02 -11.51
CA SER A 403 36.77 -26.17 -10.50
C SER A 403 38.01 -25.48 -11.08
N VAL A 404 38.12 -24.15 -10.97
CA VAL A 404 39.37 -23.41 -11.24
C VAL A 404 39.54 -22.25 -10.25
N THR A 405 40.73 -22.18 -9.65
CA THR A 405 41.30 -21.04 -8.91
C THR A 405 42.82 -21.04 -9.17
N PRO A 406 43.58 -19.98 -8.82
CA PRO A 406 43.45 -18.61 -9.32
C PRO A 406 44.80 -18.08 -9.89
N ASN A 407 44.82 -16.94 -10.60
CA ASN A 407 46.06 -16.17 -10.83
C ASN A 407 45.74 -14.68 -11.16
N PRO A 408 46.69 -13.72 -11.16
CA PRO A 408 46.52 -12.53 -10.33
C PRO A 408 46.54 -11.18 -11.09
N ALA A 409 46.10 -10.16 -10.35
CA ALA A 409 46.37 -8.71 -10.48
C ALA A 409 46.90 -8.14 -11.82
N LEU A 410 46.09 -7.27 -12.43
CA LEU A 410 46.55 -6.15 -13.26
C LEU A 410 46.35 -4.83 -12.49
N THR A 411 47.25 -3.87 -12.68
CA THR A 411 47.38 -2.65 -11.87
C THR A 411 46.67 -1.43 -12.47
N PRO A 412 46.40 -0.36 -11.68
CA PRO A 412 45.54 0.74 -12.10
C PRO A 412 46.30 1.95 -12.70
N PRO A 413 46.51 1.97 -14.03
CA PRO A 413 46.45 3.23 -14.78
C PRO A 413 45.38 3.27 -15.88
N GLU A 414 44.88 2.13 -16.37
CA GLU A 414 44.01 2.10 -17.57
C GLU A 414 42.54 2.47 -17.29
N LEU A 415 42.08 2.37 -16.04
CA LEU A 415 40.68 2.64 -15.67
C LEU A 415 40.27 4.12 -15.78
N VAL A 416 41.23 5.05 -15.79
CA VAL A 416 40.98 6.50 -15.82
C VAL A 416 40.58 6.99 -17.23
N LYS A 417 40.84 6.20 -18.28
CA LYS A 417 40.54 6.59 -19.68
C LYS A 417 39.13 6.22 -20.14
N ALA A 418 38.40 5.39 -19.39
CA ALA A 418 37.10 4.83 -19.79
C ALA A 418 35.87 5.57 -19.20
N LEU A 419 36.05 6.64 -18.43
CA LEU A 419 34.99 7.30 -17.64
C LEU A 419 34.63 8.74 -18.07
N LYS A 420 34.97 9.16 -19.29
CA LYS A 420 34.56 10.47 -19.84
C LYS A 420 34.14 10.38 -21.31
N GLN A 421 32.85 10.11 -21.56
CA GLN A 421 32.16 10.43 -22.80
C GLN A 421 30.65 10.59 -22.54
N GLN A 422 30.27 11.74 -21.96
CA GLN A 422 28.89 12.24 -22.06
C GLN A 422 28.70 12.85 -23.46
N ALA A 423 27.68 12.42 -24.19
CA ALA A 423 27.38 12.99 -25.51
C ALA A 423 26.75 14.39 -25.35
N VAL A 424 27.44 15.42 -25.83
CA VAL A 424 26.94 16.81 -25.82
C VAL A 424 26.00 17.02 -27.00
N PHE A 425 24.76 17.45 -26.73
CA PHE A 425 23.76 17.74 -27.76
C PHE A 425 24.02 19.10 -28.44
N GLY A 426 24.04 19.12 -29.77
CA GLY A 426 24.22 20.32 -30.58
C GLY A 426 22.92 21.11 -30.78
N SER A 427 23.03 22.41 -31.09
CA SER A 427 21.89 23.30 -31.27
C SER A 427 21.02 22.96 -32.49
N ALA A 428 19.73 23.21 -32.37
CA ALA A 428 18.67 22.70 -33.25
C ALA A 428 18.50 23.44 -34.60
N SER A 429 19.55 23.58 -35.41
CA SER A 429 19.45 24.28 -36.72
C SER A 429 20.20 23.67 -37.92
N ALA A 430 20.91 22.55 -37.76
CA ALA A 430 21.57 21.88 -38.89
C ALA A 430 20.64 20.86 -39.58
N PRO A 431 20.47 20.88 -40.91
CA PRO A 431 19.63 19.91 -41.61
C PRO A 431 20.14 18.47 -41.44
N ILE A 432 19.19 17.52 -41.41
CA ILE A 432 19.50 16.08 -41.35
C ILE A 432 19.90 15.61 -42.74
N THR A 433 21.14 15.12 -42.85
CA THR A 433 21.70 14.59 -44.11
C THR A 433 21.94 13.09 -44.00
N VAL A 434 22.01 12.41 -45.15
CA VAL A 434 22.48 11.01 -45.22
C VAL A 434 23.83 10.88 -44.52
N GLY A 435 24.00 9.81 -43.73
CA GLY A 435 25.17 9.56 -42.89
C GLY A 435 25.14 10.23 -41.50
N ALA A 436 24.17 11.11 -41.20
CA ALA A 436 24.05 11.70 -39.87
C ALA A 436 23.67 10.66 -38.80
N LYS A 437 24.29 10.74 -37.62
CA LYS A 437 23.83 10.04 -36.41
C LYS A 437 22.63 10.79 -35.83
N VAL A 438 21.57 10.06 -35.53
CA VAL A 438 20.30 10.59 -35.01
C VAL A 438 19.77 9.76 -33.85
N ALA A 439 18.98 10.38 -32.99
CA ALA A 439 18.12 9.73 -32.01
C ALA A 439 16.64 10.08 -32.30
N HIS A 440 15.72 9.19 -31.94
CA HIS A 440 14.28 9.43 -32.05
C HIS A 440 13.80 10.31 -30.89
N VAL A 441 12.92 11.27 -31.17
CA VAL A 441 12.22 12.06 -30.16
C VAL A 441 10.99 11.28 -29.70
N ASP A 442 11.07 10.68 -28.53
CA ASP A 442 9.90 10.15 -27.85
C ASP A 442 9.17 11.31 -27.13
N PRO A 443 7.89 11.60 -27.42
CA PRO A 443 7.14 12.62 -26.71
C PRO A 443 6.90 12.32 -25.22
N TYR A 444 7.18 11.09 -24.75
CA TYR A 444 6.93 10.66 -23.37
C TYR A 444 8.19 10.45 -22.51
N THR A 445 9.40 10.49 -23.09
CA THR A 445 10.65 10.28 -22.33
C THR A 445 11.76 11.28 -22.69
N VAL A 446 12.45 11.79 -21.66
CA VAL A 446 13.56 12.77 -21.82
C VAL A 446 14.91 12.07 -22.12
N ALA A 447 14.91 10.73 -22.23
CA ALA A 447 16.12 9.90 -22.37
C ALA A 447 16.23 9.28 -23.76
N TYR A 448 17.12 9.84 -24.59
CA TYR A 448 17.41 9.39 -25.97
C TYR A 448 18.23 8.09 -26.01
N ALA A 449 17.66 6.96 -25.57
CA ALA A 449 18.37 5.69 -25.41
C ALA A 449 18.79 5.00 -26.73
N TYR A 450 18.22 5.39 -27.88
CA TYR A 450 18.43 4.72 -29.16
C TYR A 450 19.13 5.63 -30.18
N HIS A 451 20.12 5.06 -30.88
CA HIS A 451 20.94 5.77 -31.84
C HIS A 451 20.93 5.05 -33.20
N GLY A 452 20.77 5.81 -34.28
CA GLY A 452 20.71 5.30 -35.64
C GLY A 452 21.48 6.18 -36.61
N THR A 453 21.68 5.66 -37.83
CA THR A 453 22.31 6.37 -38.94
C THR A 453 21.32 6.56 -40.07
N VAL A 454 21.20 7.78 -40.58
CA VAL A 454 20.31 8.09 -41.71
C VAL A 454 20.89 7.50 -43.00
N GLU A 455 20.15 6.63 -43.68
CA GLU A 455 20.52 6.03 -44.97
C GLU A 455 20.00 6.84 -46.18
N ILE A 456 18.77 7.37 -46.08
CA ILE A 456 18.05 8.03 -47.17
C ILE A 456 17.29 9.22 -46.59
N VAL A 457 17.23 10.35 -47.30
CA VAL A 457 16.35 11.49 -46.99
C VAL A 457 15.57 11.82 -48.26
N THR A 458 14.23 11.85 -48.16
CA THR A 458 13.30 12.09 -49.27
C THR A 458 12.24 13.08 -48.81
N GLY A 459 12.44 14.38 -49.10
CA GLY A 459 11.54 15.43 -48.64
C GLY A 459 11.55 15.57 -47.11
N ASP A 460 10.40 15.39 -46.49
CA ASP A 460 10.21 15.44 -45.03
C ASP A 460 10.44 14.08 -44.32
N GLU A 461 10.77 13.03 -45.08
CA GLU A 461 11.02 11.68 -44.54
C GLU A 461 12.50 11.29 -44.58
N ALA A 462 12.96 10.61 -43.53
CA ALA A 462 14.30 10.05 -43.40
C ALA A 462 14.24 8.56 -43.03
N ARG A 463 14.94 7.72 -43.79
CA ARG A 463 15.11 6.29 -43.47
C ARG A 463 16.33 6.10 -42.57
N VAL A 464 16.13 5.54 -41.39
CA VAL A 464 17.16 5.35 -40.36
C VAL A 464 17.45 3.87 -40.17
N ARG A 465 18.73 3.50 -40.15
CA ARG A 465 19.20 2.19 -39.68
C ARG A 465 19.55 2.31 -38.19
N TRP A 466 18.82 1.63 -37.32
CA TRP A 466 19.09 1.63 -35.88
C TRP A 466 20.27 0.72 -35.53
N ALA A 467 21.17 1.17 -34.66
CA ALA A 467 22.26 0.33 -34.18
C ALA A 467 21.72 -0.81 -33.29
N GLU A 468 20.83 -0.47 -32.37
CA GLU A 468 20.14 -1.40 -31.48
C GLU A 468 18.81 -0.76 -31.02
N ARG A 469 17.68 -1.44 -31.21
CA ARG A 469 16.35 -1.01 -30.71
C ARG A 469 15.53 -2.25 -30.38
N HIS A 470 14.90 -2.30 -29.20
CA HIS A 470 14.08 -3.43 -28.71
C HIS A 470 14.64 -4.85 -29.02
N GLY A 471 15.95 -5.05 -28.86
CA GLY A 471 16.61 -6.35 -29.10
C GLY A 471 16.79 -6.75 -30.57
N LYS A 472 16.49 -5.87 -31.53
CA LYS A 472 16.72 -6.08 -32.97
C LYS A 472 17.78 -5.10 -33.52
N PRO A 473 19.03 -5.55 -33.74
CA PRO A 473 20.05 -4.69 -34.35
C PRO A 473 19.85 -4.55 -35.86
N ASN A 474 20.17 -3.37 -36.41
CA ASN A 474 20.14 -3.03 -37.84
C ASN A 474 18.75 -2.95 -38.52
N GLU A 475 17.66 -2.81 -37.76
CA GLU A 475 16.33 -2.56 -38.32
C GLU A 475 16.27 -1.20 -39.07
N ARG A 476 15.50 -1.12 -40.16
CA ARG A 476 15.44 0.04 -41.06
C ARG A 476 14.03 0.59 -41.18
N GLU A 477 13.77 1.69 -40.50
CA GLU A 477 12.47 2.35 -40.42
C GLU A 477 12.51 3.76 -41.04
N THR A 478 11.36 4.29 -41.44
CA THR A 478 11.22 5.64 -42.00
C THR A 478 10.49 6.54 -41.00
N TYR A 479 11.03 7.74 -40.77
CA TYR A 479 10.51 8.74 -39.83
C TYR A 479 10.38 10.10 -40.51
N ARG A 480 9.56 10.99 -39.94
CA ARG A 480 9.63 12.41 -40.31
C ARG A 480 10.89 13.04 -39.74
N VAL A 481 11.44 14.01 -40.46
CA VAL A 481 12.63 14.76 -40.04
C VAL A 481 12.39 15.53 -38.73
N SER A 482 11.15 15.93 -38.45
CA SER A 482 10.72 16.55 -37.18
C SER A 482 11.00 15.69 -35.94
N ASP A 483 10.87 14.37 -36.09
CA ASP A 483 10.82 13.39 -35.01
C ASP A 483 12.21 12.83 -34.67
N LEU A 484 13.25 13.40 -35.31
CA LEU A 484 14.65 13.03 -35.14
C LEU A 484 15.45 14.20 -34.54
N ARG A 485 16.47 13.88 -33.75
CA ARG A 485 17.48 14.84 -33.29
C ARG A 485 18.85 14.36 -33.70
N ARG A 486 19.64 15.24 -34.32
CA ARG A 486 21.02 14.97 -34.73
C ARG A 486 21.91 14.93 -33.51
N LEU A 487 22.72 13.87 -33.42
CA LEU A 487 23.78 13.75 -32.41
C LEU A 487 25.05 14.42 -32.94
N SER A 488 25.65 15.29 -32.13
CA SER A 488 26.97 15.87 -32.42
C SER A 488 28.02 14.76 -32.44
N ALA A 489 28.95 14.81 -33.40
CA ALA A 489 30.18 14.05 -33.29
C ALA A 489 31.16 14.84 -32.40
N THR A 490 31.48 14.28 -31.23
CA THR A 490 32.65 14.63 -30.41
C THR A 490 33.75 13.61 -30.63
#